data_AF-A0A8C6PBE1-F1
#
_entry.id   AF-A0A8C6PBE1-F1
#
_cell.length_a   1.000
_cell.length_b   1.000
_cell.length_c   1.000
_cell.angle_alpha   90.00
_cell.angle_beta   90.00
_cell.angle_gamma   90.00
#
_symmetry.space_group_name_H-M   'P 1'
#
loop_
_entity.id
_entity.type
_entity.pdbx_description
1 polymer ?
#
loop_
_entity_poly.entity_id
_entity_poly.type
_entity_poly.pdbx_seq_one_letter_code
_entity_poly.pdbx_strand_id
1 'polypeptide(L)'
;MHTKENSCCCSFEDYKMTTEWLLNQTNHRPKVAVICGSALGLLADGATNKQTFRYQDIPNFPVSTVPGHEGCLVFGTIEDTSCVFMKGHFHLCEGYSLCQVTFPVRIFKLMGVECLLVTNASGGICPDFKVGDIMIIKDHINLPGFAGQHPLCGPNDERFGIRFPCMSDAYSKDLRTLVLDVGSELNCSRFIRTGVYCMVSGPNFETIAEARMLLTLGCDSVGKTRGDRRMCFCLSDVTR
;
A
#
# COMPACT_ATOMS: atom_id res chain seq x y z
N MET A 1 30.56 2.35 -22.10
CA MET A 1 30.63 3.60 -21.34
C MET A 1 29.30 3.73 -20.59
N HIS A 2 29.20 3.07 -19.43
CA HIS A 2 27.98 3.05 -18.62
C HIS A 2 28.00 4.28 -17.72
N THR A 3 27.20 5.29 -18.06
CA THR A 3 26.88 6.38 -17.13
C THR A 3 26.14 5.77 -15.94
N LYS A 4 26.82 5.75 -14.78
CA LYS A 4 26.23 5.49 -13.45
C LYS A 4 25.43 6.71 -13.01
N GLU A 5 24.43 7.08 -13.79
CA GLU A 5 23.48 8.16 -13.45
C GLU A 5 22.07 7.60 -13.50
N ASN A 6 21.79 6.60 -12.65
CA ASN A 6 20.42 6.38 -12.19
C ASN A 6 20.30 7.05 -10.82
N SER A 7 19.99 8.35 -10.83
CA SER A 7 19.75 9.20 -9.66
C SER A 7 18.43 8.88 -8.93
N CYS A 8 18.06 7.60 -8.83
CA CYS A 8 16.70 7.17 -8.50
C CYS A 8 16.52 6.67 -7.05
N CYS A 9 17.39 7.05 -6.11
CA CYS A 9 17.17 6.77 -4.70
C CYS A 9 17.04 8.07 -3.91
N CYS A 10 15.85 8.31 -3.37
CA CYS A 10 15.71 9.26 -2.26
C CYS A 10 16.70 8.86 -1.17
N SER A 11 17.49 9.81 -0.70
CA SER A 11 18.46 9.58 0.38
C SER A 11 17.74 9.40 1.72
N PHE A 12 18.41 8.80 2.71
CA PHE A 12 17.88 8.76 4.07
C PHE A 12 17.56 10.17 4.59
N GLU A 13 18.41 11.12 4.24
CA GLU A 13 18.29 12.52 4.62
C GLU A 13 17.01 13.15 4.03
N ASP A 14 16.61 12.76 2.81
CA ASP A 14 15.33 13.18 2.22
C ASP A 14 14.14 12.66 3.03
N TYR A 15 14.17 11.37 3.41
CA TYR A 15 13.12 10.77 4.25
C TYR A 15 13.04 11.43 5.62
N LYS A 16 14.21 11.68 6.24
CA LYS A 16 14.31 12.31 7.55
C LYS A 16 13.78 13.74 7.51
N MET A 17 14.19 14.54 6.52
CA MET A 17 13.72 15.92 6.35
C MET A 17 12.20 15.97 6.21
N THR A 18 11.62 15.14 5.34
CA THR A 18 10.16 15.10 5.17
C THR A 18 9.44 14.66 6.44
N THR A 19 9.99 13.68 7.16
CA THR A 19 9.45 13.19 8.43
C THR A 19 9.47 14.28 9.50
N GLU A 20 10.60 14.95 9.70
CA GLU A 20 10.75 16.03 10.67
C GLU A 20 9.85 17.21 10.33
N TRP A 21 9.73 17.57 9.05
CA TRP A 21 8.81 18.61 8.60
C TRP A 21 7.38 18.27 9.01
N LEU A 22 6.89 17.07 8.70
CA LEU A 22 5.54 16.64 9.05
C LEU A 22 5.32 16.62 10.58
N LEU A 23 6.25 16.05 11.35
CA LEU A 23 6.15 15.97 12.82
C LEU A 23 6.19 17.34 13.51
N ASN A 24 6.77 18.36 12.88
CA ASN A 24 6.74 19.74 13.35
C ASN A 24 5.43 20.47 13.01
N GLN A 25 4.69 20.01 12.00
CA GLN A 25 3.39 20.59 11.64
C GLN A 25 2.22 19.97 12.40
N THR A 26 2.39 18.80 13.03
CA THR A 26 1.30 18.08 13.71
C THR A 26 1.70 17.52 15.07
N ASN A 27 0.74 17.52 15.99
CA ASN A 27 0.87 16.85 17.30
C ASN A 27 0.50 15.36 17.22
N HIS A 28 -0.06 14.88 16.11
CA HIS A 28 -0.37 13.46 15.94
C HIS A 28 0.91 12.62 15.92
N ARG A 29 0.84 11.42 16.53
CA ARG A 29 1.92 10.43 16.54
C ARG A 29 1.31 9.09 16.12
N PRO A 30 1.14 8.87 14.80
CA PRO A 30 0.34 7.77 14.31
C PRO A 30 1.01 6.43 14.62
N LYS A 31 0.20 5.47 15.07
CA LYS A 31 0.60 4.06 15.25
C LYS A 31 0.19 3.20 14.06
N VAL A 32 -0.84 3.63 13.36
CA VAL A 32 -1.38 2.96 12.17
C VAL A 32 -1.32 3.90 10.98
N ALA A 33 -0.79 3.42 9.86
CA ALA A 33 -0.92 4.06 8.56
C ALA A 33 -1.94 3.30 7.71
N VAL A 34 -2.77 4.02 6.97
CA VAL A 34 -3.76 3.44 6.07
C VAL A 34 -3.54 4.00 4.67
N ILE A 35 -3.17 3.15 3.72
CA ILE A 35 -3.10 3.52 2.31
C ILE A 35 -4.47 3.25 1.68
N CYS A 36 -5.16 4.33 1.33
CA CYS A 36 -6.48 4.26 0.73
C CYS A 36 -6.37 4.04 -0.78
N GLY A 37 -6.90 2.91 -1.23
CA GLY A 37 -7.11 2.60 -2.64
C GLY A 37 -8.28 3.38 -3.24
N SER A 38 -8.53 3.17 -4.53
CA SER A 38 -9.69 3.74 -5.23
C SER A 38 -10.98 3.38 -4.47
N ALA A 39 -11.84 4.38 -4.23
CA ALA A 39 -13.11 4.29 -3.48
C ALA A 39 -13.02 4.06 -1.95
N LEU A 40 -11.83 4.06 -1.33
CA LEU A 40 -11.66 3.93 0.13
C LEU A 40 -11.12 5.18 0.81
N GLY A 41 -11.12 6.32 0.11
CA GLY A 41 -10.81 7.62 0.71
C GLY A 41 -11.73 8.00 1.87
N LEU A 42 -12.96 7.46 1.89
CA LEU A 42 -13.95 7.66 2.94
C LEU A 42 -13.52 7.10 4.31
N LEU A 43 -12.56 6.16 4.36
CA LEU A 43 -12.03 5.64 5.63
C LEU A 43 -11.42 6.75 6.48
N ALA A 44 -10.78 7.73 5.83
CA ALA A 44 -10.23 8.90 6.50
C ALA A 44 -11.33 9.81 7.08
N ASP A 45 -12.55 9.76 6.55
CA ASP A 45 -13.63 10.64 6.98
C ASP A 45 -14.16 10.26 8.37
N GLY A 46 -14.06 8.97 8.73
CA GLY A 46 -14.41 8.45 10.06
C GLY A 46 -13.43 8.84 11.17
N ALA A 47 -12.26 9.41 10.85
CA ALA A 47 -11.33 9.91 11.85
C ALA A 47 -11.80 11.24 12.45
N THR A 48 -11.51 11.42 13.74
CA THR A 48 -11.72 12.67 14.49
C THR A 48 -10.42 13.48 14.58
N ASN A 49 -10.52 14.76 14.97
CA ASN A 49 -9.37 15.67 15.12
C ASN A 49 -8.47 15.72 13.87
N LYS A 50 -9.07 15.81 12.69
CA LYS A 50 -8.34 15.65 11.43
C LYS A 50 -7.43 16.83 11.13
N GLN A 51 -6.22 16.52 10.68
CA GLN A 51 -5.29 17.48 10.08
C GLN A 51 -4.83 16.98 8.72
N THR A 52 -5.05 17.78 7.68
CA THR A 52 -4.80 17.38 6.29
C THR A 52 -3.61 18.13 5.70
N PHE A 53 -2.73 17.40 5.01
CA PHE A 53 -1.58 17.93 4.28
C PHE A 53 -1.63 17.47 2.83
N ARG A 54 -1.67 18.41 1.87
CA ARG A 54 -1.64 18.06 0.45
C ARG A 54 -0.22 17.64 0.06
N TYR A 55 -0.08 16.63 -0.80
CA TYR A 55 1.23 16.11 -1.20
C TYR A 55 2.15 17.16 -1.79
N GLN A 56 1.60 18.09 -2.59
CA GLN A 56 2.33 19.22 -3.16
C GLN A 56 2.97 20.16 -2.13
N ASP A 57 2.44 20.18 -0.91
CA ASP A 57 2.93 21.07 0.16
C ASP A 57 3.95 20.32 1.06
N ILE A 58 4.12 19.00 0.87
CA ILE A 58 5.03 18.16 1.65
C ILE A 58 6.38 18.05 0.91
N PRO A 59 7.52 18.36 1.54
CA PRO A 59 8.83 18.25 0.91
C PRO A 59 9.10 16.84 0.37
N ASN A 60 9.68 16.74 -0.83
CA ASN A 60 10.07 15.49 -1.51
C ASN A 60 8.93 14.52 -1.84
N PHE A 61 7.68 14.86 -1.50
CA PHE A 61 6.56 13.95 -1.68
C PHE A 61 6.13 13.90 -3.16
N PRO A 62 5.88 12.71 -3.73
CA PRO A 62 5.32 12.62 -5.07
C PRO A 62 3.91 13.20 -5.13
N VAL A 63 3.45 13.63 -6.31
CA VAL A 63 2.12 14.22 -6.51
C VAL A 63 1.26 13.25 -7.32
N SER A 64 0.12 12.81 -6.80
CA SER A 64 -0.74 11.89 -7.56
C SER A 64 -1.39 12.61 -8.74
N THR A 65 -1.39 11.99 -9.92
CA THR A 65 -2.00 12.55 -11.13
C THR A 65 -3.31 11.84 -11.53
N VAL A 66 -3.71 10.82 -10.76
CA VAL A 66 -4.89 9.98 -11.07
C VAL A 66 -6.19 10.65 -10.62
N PRO A 67 -7.21 10.73 -11.50
CA PRO A 67 -8.55 11.19 -11.11
C PRO A 67 -9.13 10.37 -9.96
N GLY A 68 -9.63 11.04 -8.92
CA GLY A 68 -10.20 10.41 -7.71
C GLY A 68 -9.19 10.16 -6.58
N HIS A 69 -7.91 10.47 -6.78
CA HIS A 69 -6.91 10.54 -5.72
C HIS A 69 -6.83 11.99 -5.24
N GLU A 70 -7.32 12.27 -4.02
CA GLU A 70 -7.35 13.64 -3.47
C GLU A 70 -5.93 14.20 -3.27
N GLY A 71 -4.94 13.33 -3.09
CA GLY A 71 -3.54 13.71 -3.06
C GLY A 71 -3.15 14.34 -1.72
N CYS A 72 -3.59 13.77 -0.60
CA CYS A 72 -3.32 14.30 0.72
C CYS A 72 -3.09 13.21 1.79
N LEU A 73 -2.26 13.56 2.78
CA LEU A 73 -2.18 12.83 4.04
C LEU A 73 -3.20 13.43 5.00
N VAL A 74 -4.00 12.58 5.63
CA VAL A 74 -4.93 12.97 6.70
C VAL A 74 -4.47 12.32 7.98
N PHE A 75 -4.02 13.11 8.95
CA PHE A 75 -3.78 12.66 10.31
C PHE A 75 -5.10 12.77 11.07
N GLY A 76 -5.35 11.84 11.99
CA GLY A 76 -6.51 11.90 12.86
C GLY A 76 -6.50 10.77 13.88
N THR A 77 -7.63 10.60 14.55
CA THR A 77 -7.80 9.56 15.56
C THR A 77 -9.06 8.74 15.26
N ILE A 78 -8.92 7.42 15.20
CA ILE A 78 -10.05 6.48 15.25
C ILE A 78 -10.09 5.94 16.67
N GLU A 79 -11.18 6.19 17.38
CA GLU A 79 -11.29 5.94 18.83
C GLU A 79 -10.11 6.60 19.57
N ASP A 80 -9.25 5.81 20.22
CA ASP A 80 -8.05 6.29 20.92
C ASP A 80 -6.75 6.09 20.12
N THR A 81 -6.84 5.56 18.89
CA THR A 81 -5.67 5.25 18.06
C THR A 81 -5.39 6.38 17.08
N SER A 82 -4.21 7.00 17.19
CA SER A 82 -3.74 7.97 16.19
C SER A 82 -3.35 7.26 14.89
N CYS A 83 -3.91 7.73 13.79
CA CYS A 83 -3.75 7.16 12.46
C CYS A 83 -3.29 8.23 11.45
N VAL A 84 -2.62 7.78 10.39
CA VAL A 84 -2.38 8.59 9.18
C VAL A 84 -2.97 7.88 7.97
N PHE A 85 -3.79 8.58 7.21
CA PHE A 85 -4.45 8.08 6.01
C PHE A 85 -3.82 8.71 4.78
N MET A 86 -3.42 7.89 3.82
CA MET A 86 -2.93 8.33 2.52
C MET A 86 -4.10 8.31 1.54
N LYS A 87 -4.75 9.46 1.32
CA LYS A 87 -5.90 9.60 0.41
C LYS A 87 -5.41 9.74 -1.03
N GLY A 88 -5.25 8.57 -1.64
CA GLY A 88 -4.71 8.40 -2.97
C GLY A 88 -3.22 8.08 -2.91
N HIS A 89 -2.83 7.00 -3.58
CA HIS A 89 -1.44 6.55 -3.66
C HIS A 89 -0.86 6.71 -5.06
N PHE A 90 0.43 6.46 -5.18
CA PHE A 90 1.19 6.58 -6.41
C PHE A 90 1.29 5.23 -7.10
N HIS A 91 1.38 5.27 -8.41
CA HIS A 91 1.35 4.07 -9.21
C HIS A 91 2.53 4.00 -10.18
N LEU A 92 3.05 2.79 -10.42
CA LEU A 92 4.12 2.56 -11.38
C LEU A 92 3.75 3.03 -12.79
N CYS A 93 2.50 2.81 -13.19
CA CYS A 93 2.01 3.20 -14.51
C CYS A 93 1.90 4.73 -14.71
N GLU A 94 2.03 5.53 -13.65
CA GLU A 94 2.15 7.01 -13.76
C GLU A 94 3.57 7.46 -14.14
N GLY A 95 4.52 6.53 -14.25
CA GLY A 95 5.93 6.82 -14.54
C GLY A 95 6.80 7.04 -13.30
N TYR A 96 6.24 6.87 -12.10
CA TYR A 96 7.01 6.90 -10.86
C TYR A 96 7.90 5.67 -10.72
N SER A 97 9.10 5.87 -10.17
CA SER A 97 9.93 4.76 -9.75
C SER A 97 9.31 4.06 -8.52
N LEU A 98 9.62 2.78 -8.32
CA LEU A 98 9.17 2.06 -7.12
C LEU A 98 9.67 2.69 -5.82
N CYS A 99 10.82 3.36 -5.86
CA CYS A 99 11.35 4.12 -4.74
C CYS A 99 10.46 5.32 -4.39
N GLN A 100 9.96 6.05 -5.39
CA GLN A 100 9.00 7.13 -5.21
C GLN A 100 7.64 6.60 -4.75
N VAL A 101 7.15 5.51 -5.35
CA VAL A 101 5.87 4.89 -4.97
C VAL A 101 5.86 4.47 -3.50
N THR A 102 6.96 3.91 -3.02
CA THR A 102 7.11 3.45 -1.64
C THR A 102 7.67 4.50 -0.68
N PHE A 103 7.89 5.74 -1.16
CA PHE A 103 8.45 6.83 -0.35
C PHE A 103 7.67 7.09 0.95
N PRO A 104 6.32 7.14 0.95
CA PRO A 104 5.53 7.35 2.17
C PRO A 104 5.72 6.27 3.23
N VAL A 105 5.97 5.02 2.83
CA VAL A 105 6.11 3.89 3.77
C VAL A 105 7.34 4.09 4.65
N ARG A 106 8.46 4.55 4.07
CA ARG A 106 9.68 4.89 4.84
C ARG A 106 9.47 6.08 5.78
N ILE A 107 8.67 7.07 5.38
CA ILE A 107 8.27 8.17 6.27
C ILE A 107 7.44 7.65 7.44
N PHE A 108 6.44 6.81 7.19
CA PHE A 108 5.61 6.22 8.24
C PHE A 108 6.45 5.42 9.24
N LYS A 109 7.43 4.64 8.75
CA LYS A 109 8.42 3.97 9.61
C LYS A 109 9.19 4.95 10.50
N LEU A 110 9.71 6.04 9.95
CA LEU A 110 10.45 7.06 10.73
C LEU A 110 9.55 7.84 11.70
N MET A 111 8.25 7.96 11.41
CA MET A 111 7.26 8.53 12.34
C MET A 111 6.91 7.60 13.52
N GLY A 112 7.33 6.34 13.47
CA GLY A 112 7.01 5.34 14.49
C GLY A 112 5.67 4.62 14.26
N VAL A 113 5.19 4.57 13.01
CA VAL A 113 4.07 3.71 12.62
C VAL A 113 4.50 2.24 12.75
N GLU A 114 3.63 1.44 13.35
CA GLU A 114 3.86 0.01 13.61
C GLU A 114 3.02 -0.86 12.66
N CYS A 115 1.83 -0.41 12.30
CA CYS A 115 0.91 -1.17 11.44
C CYS A 115 0.55 -0.41 10.16
N LEU A 116 0.58 -1.08 9.02
CA LEU A 116 0.15 -0.52 7.73
C LEU A 116 -1.00 -1.35 7.17
N LEU A 117 -2.14 -0.69 7.03
CA LEU A 117 -3.29 -1.21 6.31
C LEU A 117 -3.22 -0.68 4.87
N VAL A 118 -3.01 -1.56 3.90
CA VAL A 118 -3.02 -1.20 2.48
C VAL A 118 -4.31 -1.69 1.87
N THR A 119 -5.05 -0.77 1.26
CA THR A 119 -6.28 -1.11 0.56
C THR A 119 -6.10 -0.84 -0.92
N ASN A 120 -6.63 -1.73 -1.75
CA ASN A 120 -6.63 -1.53 -3.19
C ASN A 120 -7.91 -2.09 -3.79
N ALA A 121 -8.12 -1.74 -5.05
CA ALA A 121 -9.16 -2.35 -5.83
C ALA A 121 -8.53 -3.31 -6.86
N SER A 122 -8.98 -4.56 -6.90
CA SER A 122 -8.42 -5.67 -7.68
C SER A 122 -9.47 -6.44 -8.50
N GLY A 123 -9.00 -7.19 -9.48
CA GLY A 123 -9.77 -8.10 -10.30
C GLY A 123 -9.64 -9.49 -9.72
N GLY A 124 -10.72 -10.05 -9.20
CA GLY A 124 -10.75 -11.45 -8.77
C GLY A 124 -10.62 -12.40 -9.96
N ILE A 125 -9.58 -13.22 -9.90
CA ILE A 125 -9.29 -14.28 -10.83
C ILE A 125 -9.97 -15.58 -10.37
N CYS A 126 -10.13 -15.75 -9.05
CA CYS A 126 -10.88 -16.84 -8.45
C CYS A 126 -12.36 -16.79 -8.88
N PRO A 127 -12.90 -17.86 -9.49
CA PRO A 127 -14.30 -17.91 -9.94
C PRO A 127 -15.34 -17.77 -8.82
N ASP A 128 -14.98 -18.14 -7.59
CA ASP A 128 -15.88 -18.08 -6.43
C ASP A 128 -16.07 -16.66 -5.90
N PHE A 129 -15.22 -15.72 -6.30
CA PHE A 129 -15.28 -14.34 -5.81
C PHE A 129 -16.31 -13.53 -6.59
N LYS A 130 -17.13 -12.78 -5.87
CA LYS A 130 -18.15 -11.90 -6.44
C LYS A 130 -17.70 -10.45 -6.40
N VAL A 131 -18.28 -9.62 -7.28
CA VAL A 131 -18.11 -8.17 -7.19
C VAL A 131 -18.62 -7.69 -5.83
N GLY A 132 -17.82 -6.88 -5.15
CA GLY A 132 -18.11 -6.41 -3.78
C GLY A 132 -17.55 -7.30 -2.67
N ASP A 133 -17.01 -8.49 -2.99
CA ASP A 133 -16.27 -9.26 -1.99
C ASP A 133 -15.02 -8.49 -1.52
N ILE A 134 -14.70 -8.68 -0.25
CA ILE A 134 -13.51 -8.17 0.42
C ILE A 134 -12.52 -9.32 0.57
N MET A 135 -11.38 -9.24 -0.13
CA MET A 135 -10.34 -10.26 0.02
C MET A 135 -9.22 -9.79 0.95
N ILE A 136 -8.97 -10.55 2.01
CA ILE A 136 -7.78 -10.45 2.84
C ILE A 136 -6.61 -11.08 2.08
N ILE A 137 -5.53 -10.33 1.87
CA ILE A 137 -4.33 -10.82 1.22
C ILE A 137 -3.56 -11.68 2.21
N LYS A 138 -3.41 -12.99 1.91
CA LYS A 138 -2.57 -13.91 2.69
C LYS A 138 -1.15 -14.01 2.16
N ASP A 139 -0.97 -13.74 0.88
CA ASP A 139 0.31 -13.81 0.17
C ASP A 139 0.23 -13.03 -1.15
N HIS A 140 1.38 -12.81 -1.80
CA HIS A 140 1.41 -12.15 -3.10
C HIS A 140 2.37 -12.80 -4.10
N ILE A 141 2.09 -12.56 -5.38
CA ILE A 141 3.02 -12.79 -6.48
C ILE A 141 3.43 -11.43 -7.05
N ASN A 142 4.73 -11.12 -6.95
CA ASN A 142 5.31 -9.87 -7.42
C ASN A 142 5.98 -10.08 -8.79
N LEU A 143 5.17 -10.09 -9.87
CA LEU A 143 5.70 -10.29 -11.23
C LEU A 143 6.72 -9.20 -11.64
N PRO A 144 6.51 -7.89 -11.38
CA PRO A 144 7.53 -6.88 -11.63
C PRO A 144 8.84 -7.15 -10.87
N GLY A 145 8.74 -7.64 -9.63
CA GLY A 145 9.88 -8.01 -8.80
C GLY A 145 10.73 -9.12 -9.43
N PHE A 146 10.11 -10.16 -10.00
CA PHE A 146 10.84 -11.20 -10.73
C PHE A 146 11.57 -10.67 -11.98
N ALA A 147 11.08 -9.59 -12.59
CA ALA A 147 11.73 -8.91 -13.71
C ALA A 147 12.73 -7.82 -13.27
N GLY A 148 13.04 -7.71 -11.97
CA GLY A 148 14.01 -6.75 -11.43
C GLY A 148 13.44 -5.37 -11.07
N GLN A 149 12.14 -5.15 -11.28
CA GLN A 149 11.45 -3.95 -10.79
C GLN A 149 11.04 -4.17 -9.33
N HIS A 150 11.95 -3.85 -8.40
CA HIS A 150 11.74 -4.00 -6.97
C HIS A 150 12.13 -2.70 -6.21
N PRO A 151 11.36 -2.26 -5.19
CA PRO A 151 11.69 -1.02 -4.44
C PRO A 151 13.01 -1.08 -3.67
N LEU A 152 13.52 -2.29 -3.40
CA LEU A 152 14.82 -2.53 -2.75
C LEU A 152 15.99 -2.70 -3.73
N CYS A 153 15.75 -2.52 -5.04
CA CYS A 153 16.83 -2.53 -6.03
C CYS A 153 17.72 -1.29 -5.83
N GLY A 154 19.04 -1.46 -5.91
CA GLY A 154 20.04 -0.42 -5.60
C GLY A 154 20.77 -0.67 -4.27
N PRO A 155 21.49 0.33 -3.72
CA PRO A 155 22.16 0.23 -2.42
C PRO A 155 21.19 -0.01 -1.26
N ASN A 156 21.63 -0.74 -0.22
CA ASN A 156 20.86 -0.91 1.01
C ASN A 156 21.28 0.13 2.05
N ASP A 157 20.31 0.71 2.75
CA ASP A 157 20.56 1.52 3.93
C ASP A 157 20.14 0.73 5.17
N GLU A 158 21.13 0.33 5.98
CA GLU A 158 20.94 -0.53 7.15
C GLU A 158 20.08 0.14 8.24
N ARG A 159 19.89 1.46 8.18
CA ARG A 159 19.00 2.19 9.10
C ARG A 159 17.52 1.84 8.89
N PHE A 160 17.14 1.38 7.70
CA PHE A 160 15.77 0.94 7.41
C PHE A 160 15.57 -0.55 7.63
N GLY A 161 16.57 -1.37 7.30
CA GLY A 161 16.46 -2.82 7.44
C GLY A 161 17.61 -3.58 6.78
N ILE A 162 17.47 -4.91 6.81
CA ILE A 162 18.47 -5.83 6.26
C ILE A 162 18.43 -5.87 4.73
N ARG A 163 19.54 -6.28 4.11
CA ARG A 163 19.66 -6.35 2.65
C ARG A 163 18.67 -7.31 1.98
N PHE A 164 18.37 -8.43 2.63
CA PHE A 164 17.58 -9.53 2.09
C PHE A 164 16.46 -9.89 3.08
N PRO A 165 15.36 -9.10 3.12
CA PRO A 165 14.24 -9.39 4.01
C PRO A 165 13.51 -10.67 3.58
N CYS A 166 13.07 -11.46 4.56
CA CYS A 166 12.18 -12.59 4.31
C CYS A 166 10.75 -12.10 4.10
N MET A 167 10.03 -12.65 3.12
CA MET A 167 8.65 -12.25 2.81
C MET A 167 7.61 -13.31 3.23
N SER A 168 8.04 -14.41 3.85
CA SER A 168 7.16 -15.56 4.21
C SER A 168 6.02 -15.20 5.16
N ASP A 169 6.17 -14.13 5.93
CA ASP A 169 5.21 -13.63 6.92
C ASP A 169 4.90 -12.15 6.72
N ALA A 170 5.08 -11.63 5.50
CA ALA A 170 4.81 -10.23 5.15
C ALA A 170 3.36 -9.78 5.48
N TYR A 171 2.42 -10.72 5.48
CA TYR A 171 1.02 -10.51 5.85
C TYR A 171 0.73 -11.14 7.22
N SER A 172 0.66 -10.30 8.25
CA SER A 172 0.52 -10.73 9.65
C SER A 172 -0.66 -11.69 9.83
N LYS A 173 -0.36 -12.91 10.31
CA LYS A 173 -1.39 -13.93 10.59
C LYS A 173 -2.39 -13.44 11.63
N ASP A 174 -1.94 -12.72 12.63
CA ASP A 174 -2.77 -12.24 13.74
C ASP A 174 -3.75 -11.18 13.24
N LEU A 175 -3.28 -10.22 12.43
CA LEU A 175 -4.14 -9.21 11.82
C LEU A 175 -5.16 -9.83 10.86
N ARG A 176 -4.76 -10.86 10.08
CA ARG A 176 -5.69 -11.57 9.20
C ARG A 176 -6.77 -12.30 9.99
N THR A 177 -6.41 -12.91 11.13
CA THR A 177 -7.36 -13.59 12.01
C THR A 177 -8.33 -12.57 12.63
N LEU A 178 -7.82 -11.44 13.11
CA LEU A 178 -8.63 -10.36 13.65
C LEU A 178 -9.70 -9.86 12.67
N VAL A 179 -9.35 -9.67 11.39
CA VAL A 179 -10.35 -9.26 10.37
C VAL A 179 -11.43 -10.32 10.16
N LEU A 180 -11.07 -11.61 10.21
CA LEU A 180 -12.06 -12.69 10.08
C LEU A 180 -13.00 -12.71 11.29
N ASP A 181 -12.48 -12.51 12.49
CA ASP A 181 -13.25 -12.47 13.74
C ASP A 181 -14.21 -11.28 13.74
N VAL A 182 -13.71 -10.06 13.47
CA VAL A 182 -14.54 -8.85 13.32
C VAL A 182 -15.57 -9.02 12.21
N GLY A 183 -15.18 -9.66 11.10
CA GLY A 183 -16.07 -10.02 10.02
C GLY A 183 -17.23 -10.91 10.45
N SER A 184 -16.98 -11.85 11.36
CA SER A 184 -18.00 -12.71 11.95
C SER A 184 -18.92 -11.92 12.90
N GLU A 185 -18.35 -11.11 13.78
CA GLU A 185 -19.09 -10.27 14.72
C GLU A 185 -20.05 -9.30 14.00
N LEU A 186 -19.61 -8.72 12.88
CA LEU A 186 -20.39 -7.80 12.07
C LEU A 186 -21.34 -8.49 11.07
N ASN A 187 -21.44 -9.82 11.07
CA ASN A 187 -22.22 -10.62 10.11
C ASN A 187 -21.83 -10.37 8.64
N CYS A 188 -20.55 -10.10 8.41
CA CYS A 188 -19.94 -9.80 7.11
C CYS A 188 -19.21 -10.99 6.48
N SER A 189 -19.05 -12.12 7.19
CA SER A 189 -18.26 -13.29 6.76
C SER A 189 -18.62 -13.80 5.37
N ARG A 190 -19.88 -13.65 4.92
CA ARG A 190 -20.35 -14.14 3.62
C ARG A 190 -19.62 -13.53 2.41
N PHE A 191 -19.08 -12.32 2.56
CA PHE A 191 -18.37 -11.58 1.50
C PHE A 191 -16.90 -11.33 1.85
N ILE A 192 -16.39 -11.91 2.94
CA ILE A 192 -14.97 -11.88 3.28
C ILE A 192 -14.29 -13.14 2.72
N ARG A 193 -13.20 -12.92 1.99
CA ARG A 193 -12.38 -13.94 1.34
C ARG A 193 -10.94 -13.85 1.84
N THR A 194 -10.15 -14.87 1.56
CA THR A 194 -8.70 -14.83 1.79
C THR A 194 -8.00 -15.43 0.59
N GLY A 195 -6.97 -14.76 0.05
CA GLY A 195 -6.35 -15.19 -1.20
C GLY A 195 -5.00 -14.57 -1.51
N VAL A 196 -4.40 -15.05 -2.59
CA VAL A 196 -3.12 -14.57 -3.14
C VAL A 196 -3.37 -13.42 -4.10
N TYR A 197 -2.67 -12.31 -3.89
CA TYR A 197 -2.75 -11.13 -4.75
C TYR A 197 -1.58 -11.11 -5.74
N CYS A 198 -1.86 -10.95 -7.03
CA CYS A 198 -0.84 -10.78 -8.04
C CYS A 198 -0.71 -9.30 -8.43
N MET A 199 0.50 -8.76 -8.33
CA MET A 199 0.80 -7.44 -8.86
C MET A 199 1.23 -7.55 -10.33
N VAL A 200 0.63 -6.73 -11.19
CA VAL A 200 1.09 -6.49 -12.57
C VAL A 200 1.25 -4.99 -12.82
N SER A 201 2.13 -4.62 -13.75
CA SER A 201 2.46 -3.20 -13.99
C SER A 201 1.32 -2.40 -14.63
N GLY A 202 0.44 -3.05 -15.41
CA GLY A 202 -0.62 -2.37 -16.16
C GLY A 202 -0.08 -1.46 -17.29
N PRO A 203 -0.87 -0.49 -17.80
CA PRO A 203 -2.18 -0.05 -17.31
C PRO A 203 -3.39 -0.79 -17.93
N ASN A 204 -3.20 -1.56 -19.01
CA ASN A 204 -4.30 -2.33 -19.61
C ASN A 204 -4.76 -3.45 -18.66
N PHE A 205 -6.05 -3.76 -18.70
CA PHE A 205 -6.59 -4.96 -18.05
C PHE A 205 -6.05 -6.24 -18.69
N GLU A 206 -6.13 -7.32 -17.93
CA GLU A 206 -5.69 -8.64 -18.33
C GLU A 206 -6.57 -9.17 -19.48
N THR A 207 -5.92 -9.78 -20.46
CA THR A 207 -6.56 -10.62 -21.46
C THR A 207 -7.07 -11.92 -20.82
N ILE A 208 -7.89 -12.67 -21.56
CA ILE A 208 -8.37 -13.99 -21.13
C ILE A 208 -7.19 -14.95 -20.88
N ALA A 209 -6.16 -14.90 -21.72
CA ALA A 209 -4.99 -15.77 -21.58
C ALA A 209 -4.18 -15.43 -20.32
N GLU A 210 -3.94 -14.15 -20.06
CA GLU A 210 -3.26 -13.68 -18.85
C GLU A 210 -4.05 -14.04 -17.59
N ALA A 211 -5.36 -13.81 -17.57
CA ALA A 211 -6.19 -14.18 -16.42
C ALA A 211 -6.15 -15.70 -16.13
N ARG A 212 -6.19 -16.55 -17.16
CA ARG A 212 -6.05 -18.01 -17.02
C ARG A 212 -4.67 -18.41 -16.52
N MET A 213 -3.63 -17.75 -17.01
CA MET A 213 -2.26 -17.97 -16.54
C MET A 213 -2.15 -17.65 -15.05
N LEU A 214 -2.63 -16.48 -14.62
CA LEU A 214 -2.61 -16.07 -13.21
C LEU A 214 -3.39 -17.02 -12.31
N LEU A 215 -4.57 -17.49 -12.76
CA LEU A 215 -5.33 -18.51 -12.04
C LEU A 215 -4.51 -19.80 -11.86
N THR A 216 -3.85 -20.25 -12.93
CA THR A 216 -3.01 -21.46 -12.92
C THR A 216 -1.81 -21.33 -11.99
N LEU A 217 -1.26 -20.11 -11.85
CA LEU A 217 -0.19 -19.80 -10.90
C LEU A 217 -0.67 -19.69 -9.44
N GLY A 218 -1.98 -19.84 -9.19
CA GLY A 218 -2.56 -19.79 -7.84
C GLY A 218 -2.95 -18.40 -7.38
N CYS A 219 -3.07 -17.42 -8.28
CA CYS A 219 -3.54 -16.08 -7.95
C CYS A 219 -5.07 -16.07 -7.77
N ASP A 220 -5.55 -15.54 -6.67
CA ASP A 220 -6.98 -15.36 -6.41
C ASP A 220 -7.48 -13.99 -6.90
N SER A 221 -6.59 -13.00 -6.90
CA SER A 221 -6.84 -11.66 -7.43
C SER A 221 -5.62 -11.12 -8.16
N VAL A 222 -5.86 -10.23 -9.10
CA VAL A 222 -4.84 -9.45 -9.79
C VAL A 222 -5.14 -7.99 -9.56
N GLY A 223 -4.14 -7.21 -9.22
CA GLY A 223 -4.29 -5.77 -9.14
C GLY A 223 -3.15 -5.09 -9.85
N LYS A 224 -3.50 -3.93 -10.35
CA LYS A 224 -2.56 -2.95 -10.83
C LYS A 224 -2.52 -1.89 -9.77
N THR A 225 -1.48 -1.09 -9.83
CA THR A 225 -1.56 0.24 -9.24
C THR A 225 -2.51 1.11 -10.09
N ARG A 226 -3.74 0.67 -10.40
CA ARG A 226 -4.84 1.47 -10.96
C ARG A 226 -6.13 0.67 -10.79
N GLY A 227 -7.18 1.34 -10.29
CA GLY A 227 -8.37 0.72 -9.74
C GLY A 227 -9.04 -0.35 -10.61
N ASP A 228 -9.37 -1.46 -9.96
CA ASP A 228 -10.35 -2.44 -10.39
C ASP A 228 -11.65 -2.29 -9.55
N ARG A 229 -12.64 -3.16 -9.71
CA ARG A 229 -13.98 -3.09 -9.10
C ARG A 229 -14.19 -4.05 -7.91
N ARG A 230 -13.14 -4.68 -7.34
CA ARG A 230 -13.25 -5.51 -6.11
C ARG A 230 -12.28 -5.00 -5.07
N MET A 231 -12.58 -5.12 -3.77
CA MET A 231 -11.70 -4.60 -2.72
C MET A 231 -10.76 -5.68 -2.19
N CYS A 232 -9.48 -5.37 -2.12
CA CYS A 232 -8.48 -6.17 -1.43
C CYS A 232 -7.87 -5.37 -0.29
N PHE A 233 -7.74 -6.03 0.86
CA PHE A 233 -7.07 -5.50 2.05
C PHE A 233 -5.78 -6.29 2.27
N CYS A 234 -4.68 -5.56 2.36
CA CYS A 234 -3.41 -6.02 2.85
C CYS A 234 -3.21 -5.42 4.25
N LEU A 235 -2.81 -6.26 5.19
CA LEU A 235 -2.41 -5.86 6.52
C LEU A 235 -0.95 -6.30 6.69
N SER A 236 -0.04 -5.34 6.68
CA SER A 236 1.39 -5.58 6.83
C SER A 236 1.92 -4.84 8.04
N ASP A 237 2.76 -5.51 8.82
CA ASP A 237 3.52 -4.89 9.89
C ASP A 237 4.64 -4.04 9.27
N VAL A 238 4.67 -2.72 9.55
CA VAL A 238 5.67 -1.78 8.99
C VAL A 238 7.02 -1.96 9.65
N THR A 239 7.07 -2.69 10.77
CA THR A 239 8.27 -2.80 11.55
C THR A 239 9.35 -3.69 10.92
N ARG A 240 9.02 -4.46 9.87
CA ARG A 240 9.88 -5.47 9.26
C ARG A 240 10.32 -5.14 7.84
#